data_AF-A0A536SF08-F1
#
_entry.id   AF-A0A536SF08-F1
#
_cell.length_a   1.000
_cell.length_b   1.000
_cell.length_c   1.000
_cell.angle_alpha   90.00
_cell.angle_beta   90.00
_cell.angle_gamma   90.00
#
_symmetry.space_group_name_H-M   'P 1'
#
loop_
_entity.id
_entity.type
_entity.pdbx_description
1 polymer ?
#
loop_
_entity_poly.entity_id
_entity_poly.type
_entity_poly.pdbx_seq_one_letter_code
_entity_poly.pdbx_strand_id
1 'polypeptide(L)'
;HWGHDFRPAYLEIAASLRRLGKPTLLALTATATADVVEDIRRHLLRAGMRVVNTGVYRSNLRYAVQQVTNDKEHRAALLTCVRRARGSAIVYCATVKAAKDVHAFLLAAGKKALLYHGQLASKQRSERQDAFMSGRARLMVATNAFGMGVDKPDIRAIVHYQVPGSIEAYYQESGRAGRDGKEAQCTLLYNHADRSVQAFLTSGRLPTATELRAIQAGKRTDLPETVVRAARALLRQARVANERGFAKLARAYADRAQNDRRKLERMTAYAQSAQCRWRAILDYFAVTAPWDRCGHCDNCARAGTAEPPVLKLRPASKPSLHPGDAVKLRRFGEGRVHATHGERIEVEFPDGSRRHFLSDYVRPLRR
;
A
#
# COMPACT_ATOMS: atom_id res chain seq x y z
N HIS A 1 8.73 -4.90 10.20
CA HIS A 1 8.60 -4.07 11.41
C HIS A 1 8.24 -2.65 10.99
N TRP A 2 7.17 -2.09 11.55
CA TRP A 2 6.56 -0.84 11.06
C TRP A 2 7.51 0.37 11.17
N GLY A 3 8.29 0.45 12.25
CA GLY A 3 9.25 1.55 12.47
C GLY A 3 10.55 1.45 11.69
N HIS A 4 11.01 0.23 11.34
CA HIS A 4 12.31 0.01 10.71
C HIS A 4 12.27 0.05 9.17
N ASP A 5 11.13 -0.29 8.56
CA ASP A 5 11.04 -0.52 7.11
C ASP A 5 10.72 0.77 6.30
N PHE A 6 10.12 1.80 6.92
CA PHE A 6 9.61 2.98 6.20
C PHE A 6 10.32 4.30 6.55
N ARG A 7 10.28 4.74 7.82
CA ARG A 7 10.93 5.98 8.28
C ARG A 7 11.38 5.84 9.73
N PRO A 8 12.70 5.86 10.03
CA PRO A 8 13.21 5.72 11.40
C PRO A 8 12.66 6.75 12.38
N ALA A 9 12.23 7.91 11.90
CA ALA A 9 11.57 8.94 12.71
C ALA A 9 10.30 8.44 13.44
N TYR A 10 9.65 7.37 12.97
CA TYR A 10 8.52 6.76 13.68
C TYR A 10 8.92 6.19 15.06
N LEU A 11 10.19 5.83 15.26
CA LEU A 11 10.70 5.33 16.54
C LEU A 11 10.68 6.43 17.62
N GLU A 12 10.75 7.70 17.24
CA GLU A 12 10.77 8.85 18.15
C GLU A 12 9.37 9.24 18.67
N ILE A 13 8.30 8.67 18.09
CA ILE A 13 6.93 8.95 18.52
C ILE A 13 6.73 8.53 19.99
N ALA A 14 7.31 7.40 20.40
CA ALA A 14 7.20 6.91 21.77
C ALA A 14 7.71 7.93 22.80
N ALA A 15 8.88 8.52 22.54
CA ALA A 15 9.47 9.56 23.39
C ALA A 15 8.59 10.82 23.42
N SER A 16 8.08 11.22 22.25
CA SER A 16 7.21 12.39 22.12
C SER A 16 5.89 12.23 22.89
N LEU A 17 5.26 11.05 22.83
CA LEU A 17 4.02 10.74 23.56
C LEU A 17 4.19 10.80 25.08
N ARG A 18 5.37 10.43 25.61
CA ARG A 18 5.67 10.54 27.05
C ARG A 18 5.76 12.00 27.48
N ARG A 19 6.48 12.83 26.72
CA ARG A 19 6.62 14.27 27.00
C ARG A 19 5.29 15.02 26.96
N LEU A 20 4.36 14.57 26.12
CA LEU A 20 3.02 15.16 25.98
C LEU A 20 2.00 14.66 27.02
N GLY A 21 2.40 13.87 28.02
CA GLY A 21 1.50 13.47 29.11
C GLY A 21 0.41 12.48 28.69
N LYS A 22 0.69 11.58 27.73
CA LYS A 22 -0.23 10.53 27.24
C LYS A 22 -1.52 11.07 26.61
N PRO A 23 -1.45 11.85 25.51
CA PRO A 23 -2.65 12.35 24.83
C PRO A 23 -3.52 11.22 24.25
N THR A 24 -4.75 11.59 23.86
CA THR A 24 -5.60 10.74 23.01
C THR A 24 -4.92 10.56 21.65
N LEU A 25 -4.85 9.31 21.18
CA LEU A 25 -4.09 8.94 19.99
C LEU A 25 -4.99 8.23 18.97
N LEU A 26 -4.86 8.64 17.71
CA LEU A 26 -5.45 7.97 16.56
C LEU A 26 -4.32 7.59 15.60
N ALA A 27 -4.17 6.29 15.32
CA ALA A 27 -3.25 5.79 14.31
C ALA A 27 -4.04 5.24 13.12
N LEU A 28 -3.69 5.67 11.91
CA LEU A 28 -4.39 5.32 10.67
C LEU A 28 -3.42 4.65 9.71
N THR A 29 -3.82 3.53 9.13
CA THR A 29 -3.09 2.84 8.07
C THR A 29 -4.07 2.15 7.13
N ALA A 30 -3.75 2.11 5.84
CA ALA A 30 -4.57 1.41 4.85
C ALA A 30 -4.28 -0.10 4.81
N THR A 31 -3.08 -0.51 5.19
CA THR A 31 -2.66 -1.92 5.19
C THR A 31 -1.81 -2.21 6.40
N ALA A 32 -2.27 -3.13 7.25
CA ALA A 32 -1.48 -3.68 8.34
C ALA A 32 -1.93 -5.11 8.59
N THR A 33 -0.97 -6.04 8.63
CA THR A 33 -1.22 -7.39 9.16
C THR A 33 -1.36 -7.33 10.68
N ALA A 34 -1.85 -8.41 11.30
CA ALA A 34 -1.97 -8.50 12.76
C ALA A 34 -0.64 -8.19 13.47
N ASP A 35 0.47 -8.74 12.98
CA ASP A 35 1.80 -8.48 13.53
C ASP A 35 2.20 -7.00 13.44
N VAL A 36 1.83 -6.32 12.34
CA VAL A 36 2.09 -4.88 12.17
C VAL A 36 1.22 -4.05 13.11
N VAL A 37 -0.03 -4.45 13.34
CA VAL A 37 -0.92 -3.79 14.31
C VAL A 37 -0.36 -3.91 15.72
N GLU A 38 0.12 -5.09 16.12
CA GLU A 38 0.79 -5.28 17.42
C GLU A 38 2.08 -4.48 17.51
N ASP A 39 2.85 -4.42 16.42
CA ASP A 39 4.06 -3.60 16.38
C ASP A 39 3.74 -2.11 16.58
N ILE A 40 2.69 -1.59 15.92
CA ILE A 40 2.21 -0.22 16.10
C ILE A 40 1.77 0.00 17.56
N ARG A 41 0.98 -0.90 18.14
CA ARG A 41 0.53 -0.79 19.55
C ARG A 41 1.70 -0.70 20.53
N ARG A 42 2.73 -1.53 20.32
CA ARG A 42 3.97 -1.51 21.12
C ARG A 42 4.71 -0.18 20.96
N HIS A 43 4.96 0.26 19.73
CA HIS A 43 5.71 1.50 19.45
C HIS A 43 4.99 2.75 19.94
N LEU A 44 3.66 2.76 19.90
CA LEU A 44 2.85 3.88 20.38
C LEU A 44 2.59 3.84 21.90
N LEU A 45 3.14 2.85 22.62
CA LEU A 45 2.94 2.66 24.07
C LEU A 45 1.44 2.61 24.44
N ARG A 46 0.65 1.89 23.63
CA ARG A 46 -0.80 1.75 23.77
C ARG A 46 -1.25 0.32 23.44
N ALA A 47 -0.91 -0.64 24.32
CA ALA A 47 -1.34 -2.03 24.17
C ALA A 47 -2.87 -2.17 24.06
N GLY A 48 -3.62 -1.40 24.86
CA GLY A 48 -5.10 -1.40 24.86
C GLY A 48 -5.77 -0.57 23.76
N MET A 49 -5.04 -0.14 22.72
CA MET A 49 -5.64 0.66 21.65
C MET A 49 -6.71 -0.16 20.90
N ARG A 50 -7.94 0.33 20.85
CA ARG A 50 -9.01 -0.32 20.09
C ARG A 50 -8.66 -0.30 18.60
N VAL A 51 -8.71 -1.47 17.97
CA VAL A 51 -8.46 -1.62 16.53
C VAL A 51 -9.79 -1.72 15.81
N VAL A 52 -9.96 -0.85 14.82
CA VAL A 52 -11.09 -0.88 13.88
C VAL A 52 -10.50 -1.28 12.53
N ASN A 53 -10.92 -2.44 12.01
CA ASN A 53 -10.53 -2.92 10.70
C ASN A 53 -11.77 -2.99 9.82
N THR A 54 -11.82 -2.16 8.79
CA THR A 54 -12.93 -2.09 7.82
C THR A 54 -12.84 -3.18 6.75
N GLY A 55 -11.80 -4.01 6.80
CA GLY A 55 -11.57 -5.16 5.93
C GLY A 55 -10.82 -4.83 4.64
N VAL A 56 -10.35 -5.88 3.96
CA VAL A 56 -9.48 -5.79 2.77
C VAL A 56 -10.17 -6.22 1.47
N TYR A 57 -11.28 -6.92 1.55
CA TYR A 57 -12.01 -7.42 0.39
C TYR A 57 -12.71 -6.30 -0.39
N ARG A 58 -12.54 -6.33 -1.72
CA ARG A 58 -13.20 -5.42 -2.65
C ARG A 58 -13.78 -6.22 -3.81
N SER A 59 -15.08 -6.49 -3.75
CA SER A 59 -15.77 -7.35 -4.73
C SER A 59 -15.60 -6.88 -6.18
N ASN A 60 -15.44 -5.57 -6.38
CA ASN A 60 -15.27 -4.97 -7.69
C ASN A 60 -13.87 -5.14 -8.30
N LEU A 61 -12.88 -5.66 -7.55
CA LEU A 61 -11.55 -5.93 -8.08
C LEU A 61 -11.44 -7.37 -8.55
N ARG A 62 -11.14 -7.55 -9.83
CA ARG A 62 -10.87 -8.84 -10.46
C ARG A 62 -9.37 -9.06 -10.54
N TYR A 63 -8.86 -10.06 -9.82
CA TYR A 63 -7.43 -10.38 -9.80
C TYR A 63 -7.09 -11.48 -10.81
N ALA A 64 -5.98 -11.29 -11.52
CA ALA A 64 -5.44 -12.27 -12.44
C ALA A 64 -3.91 -12.32 -12.39
N VAL A 65 -3.33 -13.51 -12.57
CA VAL A 65 -1.91 -13.68 -12.84
C VAL A 65 -1.74 -14.35 -14.20
N GLN A 66 -1.05 -13.66 -15.10
CA GLN A 66 -0.68 -14.18 -16.40
C GLN A 66 0.79 -14.55 -16.38
N GLN A 67 1.07 -15.85 -16.54
CA GLN A 67 2.43 -16.37 -16.69
C GLN A 67 2.96 -15.95 -18.07
N VAL A 68 4.16 -15.36 -18.10
CA VAL A 68 4.86 -14.95 -19.33
C VAL A 68 6.30 -15.44 -19.27
N THR A 69 6.80 -16.00 -20.37
CA THR A 69 8.10 -16.69 -20.37
C THR A 69 9.21 -15.85 -21.00
N ASN A 70 8.86 -14.92 -21.88
CA ASN A 70 9.79 -14.11 -22.66
C ASN A 70 9.26 -12.69 -22.88
N ASP A 71 10.13 -11.79 -23.31
CA ASP A 71 9.81 -10.37 -23.51
C ASP A 71 8.70 -10.14 -24.55
N LYS A 72 8.60 -10.99 -25.57
CA LYS A 72 7.58 -10.87 -26.62
C LYS A 72 6.19 -11.14 -26.03
N GLU A 73 6.03 -12.25 -25.30
CA GLU A 73 4.81 -12.57 -24.55
C GLU A 73 4.49 -11.49 -23.53
N HIS A 74 5.49 -11.00 -22.81
CA HIS A 74 5.33 -9.98 -21.78
C HIS A 74 4.73 -8.69 -22.35
N ARG A 75 5.32 -8.20 -23.44
CA ARG A 75 4.86 -7.02 -24.19
C ARG A 75 3.48 -7.21 -24.82
N ALA A 76 3.20 -8.38 -25.37
CA ALA A 76 1.89 -8.72 -25.94
C ALA A 76 0.78 -8.76 -24.87
N ALA A 77 1.07 -9.35 -23.71
CA ALA A 77 0.18 -9.40 -22.56
C ALA A 77 -0.11 -8.00 -22.01
N LEU A 78 0.91 -7.16 -21.89
CA LEU A 78 0.76 -5.75 -21.50
C LEU A 78 -0.18 -5.00 -22.45
N LEU A 79 0.04 -5.11 -23.76
CA LEU A 79 -0.83 -4.47 -24.75
C LEU A 79 -2.27 -4.95 -24.67
N THR A 80 -2.48 -6.24 -24.42
CA THR A 80 -3.82 -6.81 -24.23
C THR A 80 -4.51 -6.19 -23.02
N CYS A 81 -3.82 -6.09 -21.88
CA CYS A 81 -4.36 -5.49 -20.67
C CYS A 81 -4.70 -3.99 -20.87
N VAL A 82 -3.79 -3.24 -21.46
CA VAL A 82 -3.96 -1.79 -21.73
C VAL A 82 -5.10 -1.54 -22.71
N ARG A 83 -5.26 -2.37 -23.75
CA ARG A 83 -6.36 -2.23 -24.73
C ARG A 83 -7.73 -2.51 -24.11
N ARG A 84 -7.82 -3.45 -23.17
CA ARG A 84 -9.08 -3.81 -22.49
C ARG A 84 -9.52 -2.76 -21.46
N ALA A 85 -8.62 -1.89 -21.02
CA ALA A 85 -8.93 -0.87 -20.03
C ALA A 85 -9.86 0.22 -20.60
N ARG A 86 -11.17 0.12 -20.31
CA ARG A 86 -12.18 1.12 -20.71
C ARG A 86 -12.09 2.47 -19.95
N GLY A 87 -11.18 2.61 -18.98
CA GLY A 87 -10.94 3.83 -18.19
C GLY A 87 -9.46 4.20 -18.12
N SER A 88 -8.99 4.73 -16.98
CA SER A 88 -7.55 4.94 -16.76
C SER A 88 -6.84 3.65 -16.36
N ALA A 89 -5.55 3.55 -16.68
CA ALA A 89 -4.71 2.40 -16.37
C ALA A 89 -3.35 2.84 -15.80
N ILE A 90 -2.82 2.04 -14.87
CA ILE A 90 -1.47 2.18 -14.36
C ILE A 90 -0.69 0.89 -14.65
N VAL A 91 0.53 1.03 -15.14
CA VAL A 91 1.49 -0.05 -15.36
C VAL A 91 2.63 0.14 -14.36
N TYR A 92 2.76 -0.76 -13.39
CA TYR A 92 3.83 -0.75 -12.41
C TYR A 92 5.03 -1.57 -12.86
N CYS A 93 6.22 -0.98 -12.75
CA CYS A 93 7.51 -1.62 -13.01
C CYS A 93 8.38 -1.56 -11.75
N ALA A 94 9.25 -2.56 -11.56
CA ALA A 94 10.11 -2.63 -10.39
C ALA A 94 11.25 -1.59 -10.43
N THR A 95 11.72 -1.26 -11.63
CA THR A 95 12.88 -0.36 -11.82
C THR A 95 12.56 0.83 -12.73
N VAL A 96 13.34 1.91 -12.58
CA VAL A 96 13.25 3.09 -13.45
C VAL A 96 13.59 2.73 -14.90
N LYS A 97 14.56 1.84 -15.11
CA LYS A 97 14.94 1.35 -16.44
C LYS A 97 13.76 0.66 -17.11
N ALA A 98 13.16 -0.33 -16.44
CA ALA A 98 12.00 -1.04 -16.95
C ALA A 98 10.82 -0.09 -17.22
N ALA A 99 10.56 0.89 -16.34
CA ALA A 99 9.51 1.89 -16.56
C ALA A 99 9.76 2.71 -17.84
N LYS A 100 11.00 3.13 -18.11
CA LYS A 100 11.38 3.83 -19.35
C LYS A 100 11.21 2.93 -20.57
N ASP A 101 11.67 1.69 -20.50
CA ASP A 101 11.61 0.74 -21.62
C ASP A 101 10.16 0.36 -21.98
N VAL A 102 9.32 0.17 -20.97
CA VAL A 102 7.87 -0.09 -21.13
C VAL A 102 7.16 1.14 -21.67
N HIS A 103 7.51 2.33 -21.20
CA HIS A 103 6.96 3.60 -21.71
C HIS A 103 7.29 3.78 -23.19
N ALA A 104 8.56 3.64 -23.58
CA ALA A 104 8.99 3.73 -24.98
C ALA A 104 8.27 2.72 -25.88
N PHE A 105 8.13 1.49 -25.42
CA PHE A 105 7.38 0.45 -26.13
C PHE A 105 5.90 0.79 -26.33
N LEU A 106 5.24 1.30 -25.28
CA LEU A 106 3.84 1.70 -25.39
C LEU A 106 3.66 2.88 -26.37
N LEU A 107 4.59 3.85 -26.37
CA LEU A 107 4.59 4.93 -27.36
C LEU A 107 4.75 4.40 -28.78
N ALA A 108 5.71 3.49 -29.01
CA ALA A 108 5.94 2.86 -30.32
C ALA A 108 4.71 2.04 -30.79
N ALA A 109 3.95 1.48 -29.86
CA ALA A 109 2.68 0.79 -30.13
C ALA A 109 1.47 1.76 -30.28
N GLY A 110 1.72 3.07 -30.41
CA GLY A 110 0.70 4.10 -30.63
C GLY A 110 -0.13 4.44 -29.38
N LYS A 111 0.32 4.10 -28.17
CA LYS A 111 -0.38 4.42 -26.92
C LYS A 111 0.14 5.74 -26.35
N LYS A 112 -0.77 6.63 -25.95
CA LYS A 112 -0.44 7.85 -25.21
C LYS A 112 -0.26 7.51 -23.73
N ALA A 113 1.00 7.34 -23.30
CA ALA A 113 1.36 6.99 -21.94
C ALA A 113 2.20 8.09 -21.27
N LEU A 114 1.96 8.35 -19.99
CA LEU A 114 2.86 9.12 -19.13
C LEU A 114 3.87 8.19 -18.46
N LEU A 115 5.00 8.76 -18.03
CA LEU A 115 6.04 8.07 -17.27
C LEU A 115 6.21 8.72 -15.90
N TYR A 116 6.24 7.97 -14.81
CA TYR A 116 6.46 8.50 -13.46
C TYR A 116 7.46 7.67 -12.66
N HIS A 117 8.52 8.31 -12.17
CA HIS A 117 9.48 7.66 -11.27
C HIS A 117 10.20 8.66 -10.38
N GLY A 118 10.85 8.16 -9.31
CA GLY A 118 11.51 9.00 -8.29
C GLY A 118 12.64 9.90 -8.81
N GLN A 119 13.30 9.53 -9.92
CA GLN A 119 14.37 10.34 -10.53
C GLN A 119 13.88 11.54 -11.35
N LEU A 120 12.56 11.70 -11.57
CA LEU A 120 12.04 12.90 -12.25
C LEU A 120 12.13 14.13 -11.34
N ALA A 121 12.30 15.31 -11.93
CA ALA A 121 12.23 16.57 -11.19
C ALA A 121 10.85 16.75 -10.55
N SER A 122 10.78 17.45 -9.41
CA SER A 122 9.53 17.60 -8.65
C SER A 122 8.41 18.25 -9.48
N LYS A 123 8.76 19.25 -10.30
CA LYS A 123 7.84 19.92 -11.23
C LYS A 123 7.25 18.91 -12.23
N GLN A 124 8.09 18.12 -12.89
CA GLN A 124 7.66 17.10 -13.85
C GLN A 124 6.79 16.01 -13.20
N ARG A 125 7.10 15.59 -11.96
CA ARG A 125 6.26 14.62 -11.22
C ARG A 125 4.86 15.19 -10.99
N SER A 126 4.77 16.44 -10.55
CA SER A 126 3.51 17.12 -10.27
C SER A 126 2.68 17.27 -11.56
N GLU A 127 3.28 17.80 -12.63
CA GLU A 127 2.61 17.98 -13.92
C GLU A 127 2.04 16.68 -14.50
N ARG A 128 2.81 15.59 -14.44
CA ARG A 128 2.40 14.27 -14.94
C ARG A 128 1.33 13.63 -14.04
N GLN A 129 1.44 13.80 -12.74
CA GLN A 129 0.40 13.38 -11.80
C GLN A 129 -0.91 14.12 -12.08
N ASP A 130 -0.87 15.44 -12.18
CA ASP A 130 -2.06 16.25 -12.46
C ASP A 130 -2.70 15.90 -13.80
N ALA A 131 -1.89 15.65 -14.83
CA ALA A 131 -2.40 15.22 -16.14
C ALA A 131 -3.11 13.86 -16.09
N PHE A 132 -2.62 12.94 -15.25
CA PHE A 132 -3.28 11.65 -15.04
C PHE A 132 -4.55 11.79 -14.20
N MET A 133 -4.48 12.55 -13.11
CA MET A 133 -5.60 12.78 -12.18
C MET A 133 -6.77 13.46 -12.90
N SER A 134 -6.48 14.49 -13.71
CA SER A 134 -7.49 15.24 -14.48
C SER A 134 -8.01 14.50 -15.72
N GLY A 135 -7.47 13.32 -16.04
CA GLY A 135 -7.88 12.54 -17.21
C GLY A 135 -7.30 13.00 -18.55
N ARG A 136 -6.43 14.02 -18.59
CA ARG A 136 -5.71 14.45 -19.80
C ARG A 136 -4.85 13.32 -20.39
N ALA A 137 -4.35 12.45 -19.52
CA ALA A 137 -3.76 11.18 -19.92
C ALA A 137 -4.42 10.03 -19.14
N ARG A 138 -4.70 8.94 -19.86
CA ARG A 138 -5.39 7.77 -19.28
C ARG A 138 -4.45 6.63 -18.92
N LEU A 139 -3.20 6.66 -19.37
CA LEU A 139 -2.23 5.58 -19.15
C LEU A 139 -1.00 6.15 -18.44
N MET A 140 -0.64 5.55 -17.31
CA MET A 140 0.55 5.87 -16.54
C MET A 140 1.46 4.65 -16.47
N VAL A 141 2.73 4.79 -16.82
CA VAL A 141 3.78 3.82 -16.54
C VAL A 141 4.61 4.34 -15.37
N ALA A 142 4.74 3.58 -14.30
CA ALA A 142 5.37 4.06 -13.09
C ALA A 142 6.15 3.02 -12.30
N THR A 143 7.07 3.48 -11.46
CA THR A 143 7.55 2.68 -10.32
C THR A 143 6.65 2.89 -9.10
N ASN A 144 6.93 2.19 -8.00
CA ASN A 144 6.26 2.36 -6.70
C ASN A 144 6.28 3.81 -6.16
N ALA A 145 7.08 4.71 -6.74
CA ALA A 145 7.08 6.13 -6.43
C ALA A 145 5.72 6.79 -6.75
N PHE A 146 4.97 6.28 -7.72
CA PHE A 146 3.63 6.76 -8.04
C PHE A 146 2.60 6.10 -7.13
N GLY A 147 2.51 6.58 -5.89
CA GLY A 147 1.65 5.95 -4.89
C GLY A 147 0.96 6.88 -3.89
N MET A 148 1.69 7.74 -3.19
CA MET A 148 1.05 8.64 -2.22
C MET A 148 0.21 9.69 -2.95
N GLY A 149 -1.06 9.86 -2.55
CA GLY A 149 -1.95 10.90 -3.10
C GLY A 149 -2.66 10.56 -4.41
N VAL A 150 -2.51 9.34 -4.95
CA VAL A 150 -3.33 8.90 -6.11
C VAL A 150 -4.73 8.53 -5.61
N ASP A 151 -5.67 9.44 -5.78
CA ASP A 151 -7.09 9.27 -5.48
C ASP A 151 -7.97 9.51 -6.71
N LYS A 152 -7.73 8.71 -7.76
CA LYS A 152 -8.50 8.78 -9.00
C LYS A 152 -9.58 7.69 -8.97
N PRO A 153 -10.88 8.03 -8.99
CA PRO A 153 -11.97 7.07 -8.78
C PRO A 153 -12.05 6.02 -9.89
N ASP A 154 -11.68 6.40 -11.11
CA ASP A 154 -11.99 5.69 -12.35
C ASP A 154 -10.82 4.89 -12.97
N ILE A 155 -9.85 4.48 -12.15
CA ILE A 155 -8.79 3.57 -12.61
C ILE A 155 -9.37 2.16 -12.83
N ARG A 156 -9.39 1.71 -14.10
CA ARG A 156 -9.99 0.44 -14.55
C ARG A 156 -9.00 -0.70 -14.71
N ALA A 157 -7.71 -0.40 -14.84
CA ALA A 157 -6.70 -1.43 -14.92
C ALA A 157 -5.45 -1.06 -14.10
N ILE A 158 -4.98 -2.00 -13.29
CA ILE A 158 -3.64 -1.99 -12.73
C ILE A 158 -2.90 -3.19 -13.30
N VAL A 159 -1.79 -2.94 -13.98
CA VAL A 159 -0.93 -3.98 -14.55
C VAL A 159 0.40 -3.93 -13.82
N HIS A 160 0.76 -4.99 -13.12
CA HIS A 160 2.11 -5.15 -12.59
C HIS A 160 2.92 -5.85 -13.68
N TYR A 161 3.72 -5.07 -14.41
CA TYR A 161 4.63 -5.57 -15.43
C TYR A 161 5.83 -6.29 -14.82
N GLN A 162 6.13 -6.07 -13.55
CA GLN A 162 7.08 -6.90 -12.81
C GLN A 162 6.48 -7.21 -11.45
N VAL A 163 6.82 -8.38 -10.91
CA VAL A 163 6.35 -8.80 -9.59
C VAL A 163 6.76 -7.76 -8.53
N PRO A 164 5.84 -7.30 -7.66
CA PRO A 164 6.20 -6.45 -6.53
C PRO A 164 7.03 -7.21 -5.49
N GLY A 165 7.71 -6.49 -4.60
CA GLY A 165 8.53 -7.11 -3.54
C GLY A 165 7.73 -7.82 -2.43
N SER A 166 6.40 -7.65 -2.40
CA SER A 166 5.53 -8.20 -1.36
C SER A 166 4.05 -8.18 -1.74
N ILE A 167 3.22 -8.97 -1.05
CA ILE A 167 1.76 -8.96 -1.22
C ILE A 167 1.17 -7.63 -0.74
N GLU A 168 1.74 -6.98 0.29
CA GLU A 168 1.29 -5.67 0.76
C GLU A 168 1.47 -4.59 -0.31
N ALA A 169 2.63 -4.58 -0.97
CA ALA A 169 2.87 -3.65 -2.07
C ALA A 169 1.87 -3.90 -3.21
N TYR A 170 1.72 -5.15 -3.63
CA TYR A 170 0.76 -5.55 -4.66
C TYR A 170 -0.68 -5.14 -4.31
N TYR A 171 -1.10 -5.35 -3.07
CA TYR A 171 -2.44 -5.00 -2.60
C TYR A 171 -2.65 -3.48 -2.53
N GLN A 172 -1.67 -2.72 -2.02
CA GLN A 172 -1.76 -1.25 -2.03
C GLN A 172 -1.81 -0.66 -3.44
N GLU A 173 -0.99 -1.19 -4.35
CA GLU A 173 -0.88 -0.74 -5.74
C GLU A 173 -2.15 -1.10 -6.53
N SER A 174 -2.62 -2.35 -6.43
CA SER A 174 -3.89 -2.77 -7.04
C SER A 174 -5.12 -2.09 -6.42
N GLY A 175 -5.09 -1.78 -5.13
CA GLY A 175 -6.14 -1.06 -4.41
C GLY A 175 -6.41 0.37 -4.91
N ARG A 176 -5.61 0.88 -5.84
CA ARG A 176 -5.88 2.16 -6.55
C ARG A 176 -7.00 2.03 -7.56
N ALA A 177 -7.25 0.83 -8.07
CA ALA A 177 -8.29 0.57 -9.04
C ALA A 177 -9.69 0.69 -8.41
N GLY A 178 -10.70 0.96 -9.24
CA GLY A 178 -12.10 0.72 -8.86
C GLY A 178 -12.62 1.53 -7.68
N ARG A 179 -12.06 2.71 -7.37
CA ARG A 179 -12.44 3.48 -6.17
C ARG A 179 -13.86 4.03 -6.22
N ASP A 180 -14.41 4.17 -7.43
CA ASP A 180 -15.84 4.37 -7.70
C ASP A 180 -16.73 3.14 -7.44
N GLY A 181 -16.16 2.02 -6.98
CA GLY A 181 -16.89 0.76 -6.76
C GLY A 181 -17.21 -0.02 -8.03
N LYS A 182 -16.86 0.50 -9.22
CA LYS A 182 -17.07 -0.20 -10.49
C LYS A 182 -15.97 -1.23 -10.73
N GLU A 183 -16.24 -2.20 -11.61
CA GLU A 183 -15.30 -3.26 -11.89
C GLU A 183 -13.93 -2.70 -12.36
N ALA A 184 -12.85 -3.26 -11.82
CA ALA A 184 -11.50 -2.97 -12.26
C ALA A 184 -10.63 -4.23 -12.26
N GLN A 185 -9.74 -4.31 -13.25
CA GLN A 185 -8.88 -5.46 -13.50
C GLN A 185 -7.50 -5.22 -12.87
N CYS A 186 -7.02 -6.19 -12.11
CA CYS A 186 -5.72 -6.14 -11.43
C CYS A 186 -4.88 -7.35 -11.90
N THR A 187 -4.04 -7.12 -12.90
CA THR A 187 -3.27 -8.19 -13.56
C THR A 187 -1.80 -8.12 -13.15
N LEU A 188 -1.25 -9.25 -12.72
CA LEU A 188 0.20 -9.45 -12.61
C LEU A 188 0.69 -10.22 -13.84
N LEU A 189 1.62 -9.63 -14.58
CA LEU A 189 2.38 -10.32 -15.62
C LEU A 189 3.60 -10.93 -14.93
N TYR A 190 3.57 -12.24 -14.69
CA TYR A 190 4.59 -12.91 -13.91
C TYR A 190 5.59 -13.62 -14.83
N ASN A 191 6.83 -13.14 -14.82
CA ASN A 191 7.98 -13.87 -15.33
C ASN A 191 8.80 -14.39 -14.14
N HIS A 192 9.17 -15.67 -14.17
CA HIS A 192 10.03 -16.27 -13.13
C HIS A 192 11.37 -15.52 -13.00
N ALA A 193 11.91 -14.97 -14.10
CA ALA A 193 13.14 -14.18 -14.09
C ALA A 193 13.03 -12.89 -13.25
N ASP A 194 11.84 -12.31 -13.07
CA ASP A 194 11.65 -11.08 -12.28
C ASP A 194 11.95 -11.30 -10.78
N ARG A 195 11.93 -12.56 -10.31
CA ARG A 195 12.32 -12.89 -8.93
C ARG A 195 13.75 -12.45 -8.64
N SER A 196 14.68 -12.62 -9.58
CA SER A 196 16.08 -12.21 -9.41
C SER A 196 16.21 -10.69 -9.34
N VAL A 197 15.42 -9.95 -10.13
CA VAL A 197 15.36 -8.49 -10.11
C VAL A 197 14.88 -7.99 -8.75
N GLN A 198 13.78 -8.54 -8.23
CA GLN A 198 13.27 -8.16 -6.90
C GLN A 198 14.21 -8.59 -5.78
N ALA A 199 14.80 -9.79 -5.89
CA ALA A 199 15.81 -10.23 -4.95
C ALA A 199 16.99 -9.25 -4.96
N PHE A 200 17.49 -8.80 -6.11
CA PHE A 200 18.56 -7.82 -6.20
C PHE A 200 18.19 -6.46 -5.57
N LEU A 201 16.99 -5.94 -5.86
CA LEU A 201 16.48 -4.69 -5.27
C LEU A 201 16.37 -4.77 -3.75
N THR A 202 16.09 -5.95 -3.23
CA THR A 202 15.89 -6.23 -1.81
C THR A 202 17.20 -6.61 -1.09
N SER A 203 18.14 -7.23 -1.80
CA SER A 203 19.34 -7.89 -1.25
C SER A 203 20.60 -7.05 -1.43
N GLY A 204 20.48 -5.72 -1.50
CA GLY A 204 21.65 -4.85 -1.55
C GLY A 204 22.65 -5.22 -0.44
N ARG A 205 23.95 -5.29 -0.78
CA ARG A 205 25.03 -5.70 0.14
C ARG A 205 24.86 -4.99 1.48
N LEU A 206 24.55 -5.76 2.51
CA LEU A 206 24.24 -5.23 3.84
C LEU A 206 25.55 -4.94 4.56
N PRO A 207 25.69 -3.78 5.22
CA PRO A 207 26.90 -3.46 5.95
C PRO A 207 26.98 -4.31 7.22
N THR A 208 28.12 -4.97 7.42
CA THR A 208 28.49 -5.64 8.68
C THR A 208 28.72 -4.61 9.79
N ALA A 209 28.78 -5.07 11.05
CA ALA A 209 29.14 -4.19 12.17
C ALA A 209 30.50 -3.50 11.95
N THR A 210 31.48 -4.24 11.39
CA THR A 210 32.80 -3.70 11.05
C THR A 210 32.73 -2.64 9.95
N GLU A 211 31.95 -2.86 8.89
CA GLU A 211 31.77 -1.86 7.83
C GLU A 211 30.99 -0.64 8.34
N LEU A 212 29.97 -0.81 9.20
CA LEU A 212 29.28 0.31 9.84
C LEU A 212 30.24 1.17 10.69
N ARG A 213 31.15 0.54 11.43
CA ARG A 213 32.23 1.23 12.16
C ARG A 213 33.14 2.00 11.22
N ALA A 214 33.58 1.37 10.12
CA ALA A 214 34.40 2.02 9.10
C ALA A 214 33.69 3.24 8.49
N ILE A 215 32.41 3.11 8.14
CA ILE A 215 31.59 4.20 7.60
C ILE A 215 31.45 5.36 8.59
N GLN A 216 31.24 5.07 9.89
CA GLN A 216 31.15 6.11 10.93
C GLN A 216 32.47 6.84 11.14
N ALA A 217 33.59 6.12 11.06
CA ALA A 217 34.94 6.68 11.14
C ALA A 217 35.41 7.37 9.84
N GLY A 218 34.54 7.50 8.83
CA GLY A 218 34.88 8.13 7.55
C GLY A 218 35.81 7.30 6.66
N LYS A 219 36.05 6.02 6.98
CA LYS A 219 36.91 5.12 6.20
C LYS A 219 36.20 4.66 4.93
N ARG A 220 36.99 4.35 3.89
CA ARG A 220 36.51 3.80 2.62
C ARG A 220 36.08 2.34 2.82
N THR A 221 35.01 1.93 2.12
CA THR A 221 34.47 0.57 2.15
C THR A 221 34.14 0.12 0.73
N ASP A 222 34.14 -1.18 0.47
CA ASP A 222 33.76 -1.75 -0.82
C ASP A 222 32.23 -1.84 -1.04
N LEU A 223 31.46 -1.23 -0.15
CA LEU A 223 30.01 -1.16 -0.26
C LEU A 223 29.58 -0.17 -1.35
N PRO A 224 28.49 -0.46 -2.08
CA PRO A 224 27.91 0.50 -3.01
C PRO A 224 27.61 1.84 -2.33
N GLU A 225 27.83 2.95 -3.03
CA GLU A 225 27.68 4.30 -2.46
C GLU A 225 26.26 4.56 -1.92
N THR A 226 25.24 3.97 -2.54
CA THR A 226 23.85 4.00 -2.06
C THR A 226 23.68 3.37 -0.68
N VAL A 227 24.37 2.25 -0.41
CA VAL A 227 24.39 1.58 0.90
C VAL A 227 25.14 2.43 1.91
N VAL A 228 26.30 2.98 1.53
CA VAL A 228 27.10 3.85 2.40
C VAL A 228 26.29 5.08 2.82
N ARG A 229 25.58 5.72 1.88
CA ARG A 229 24.73 6.89 2.15
C ARG A 229 23.60 6.55 3.12
N ALA A 230 22.92 5.42 2.90
CA ALA A 230 21.85 4.96 3.78
C ALA A 230 22.37 4.63 5.19
N ALA A 231 23.49 3.93 5.29
CA ALA A 231 24.15 3.59 6.55
C ALA A 231 24.55 4.85 7.34
N ARG A 232 25.13 5.87 6.70
CA ARG A 232 25.47 7.16 7.34
C ARG A 232 24.24 7.90 7.89
N ALA A 233 23.11 7.86 7.19
CA ALA A 233 21.88 8.48 7.66
C ALA A 233 21.35 7.80 8.93
N LEU A 234 21.38 6.46 8.94
CA LEU A 234 20.93 5.65 10.07
C LEU A 234 21.87 5.74 11.28
N LEU A 235 23.19 5.70 11.08
CA LEU A 235 24.18 5.87 12.15
C LEU A 235 24.00 7.20 12.89
N ARG A 236 23.73 8.28 12.13
CA ARG A 236 23.42 9.61 12.69
C ARG A 236 22.11 9.62 13.49
N GLN A 237 21.04 9.01 12.96
CA GLN A 237 19.75 8.93 13.64
C GLN A 237 19.81 8.06 14.91
N ALA A 238 20.46 6.91 14.84
CA ALA A 238 20.52 5.94 15.93
C ALA A 238 21.55 6.30 17.02
N ARG A 239 22.36 7.36 16.83
CA ARG A 239 23.42 7.81 17.75
C ARG A 239 24.29 6.65 18.24
N VAL A 240 24.70 5.79 17.32
CA VAL A 240 25.51 4.60 17.65
C VAL A 240 26.88 5.05 18.15
N ALA A 241 27.22 4.63 19.37
CA ALA A 241 28.46 5.06 20.04
C ALA A 241 29.35 3.90 20.52
N ASN A 242 28.85 2.65 20.48
CA ASN A 242 29.56 1.49 21.03
C ASN A 242 29.33 0.22 20.20
N GLU A 243 30.14 -0.80 20.48
CA GLU A 243 30.15 -2.09 19.78
C GLU A 243 28.77 -2.76 19.77
N ARG A 244 28.06 -2.71 20.91
CA ARG A 244 26.70 -3.25 21.03
C ARG A 244 25.72 -2.54 20.10
N GLY A 245 25.86 -1.22 19.93
CA GLY A 245 25.03 -0.44 19.01
C GLY A 245 25.28 -0.79 17.54
N PHE A 246 26.54 -0.98 17.14
CA PHE A 246 26.88 -1.43 15.78
C PHE A 246 26.34 -2.84 15.49
N ALA A 247 26.52 -3.77 16.43
CA ALA A 247 26.00 -5.12 16.32
C ALA A 247 24.46 -5.14 16.21
N LYS A 248 23.77 -4.32 17.01
CA LYS A 248 22.31 -4.17 16.94
C LYS A 248 21.84 -3.63 15.58
N LEU A 249 22.53 -2.62 15.04
CA LEU A 249 22.19 -2.05 13.74
C LEU A 249 22.45 -3.05 12.59
N ALA A 250 23.59 -3.75 12.61
CA ALA A 250 23.89 -4.81 11.65
C ALA A 250 22.87 -5.95 11.69
N ARG A 251 22.46 -6.37 12.90
CA ARG A 251 21.38 -7.36 13.08
C ARG A 251 20.05 -6.87 12.50
N ALA A 252 19.69 -5.61 12.73
CA ALA A 252 18.47 -5.03 12.14
C ALA A 252 18.50 -5.03 10.59
N TYR A 253 19.67 -4.82 9.97
CA TYR A 253 19.84 -4.97 8.52
C TYR A 253 19.63 -6.41 8.07
N ALA A 254 20.23 -7.39 8.76
CA ALA A 254 20.07 -8.81 8.44
C ALA A 254 18.62 -9.27 8.60
N ASP A 255 17.97 -8.90 9.71
CA ASP A 255 16.56 -9.22 9.99
C ASP A 255 15.63 -8.63 8.92
N ARG A 256 15.91 -7.39 8.47
CA ARG A 256 15.17 -6.75 7.38
C ARG A 256 15.30 -7.52 6.07
N ALA A 257 16.52 -7.85 5.66
CA ALA A 257 16.73 -8.59 4.41
C ALA A 257 16.08 -9.97 4.43
N GLN A 258 16.14 -10.67 5.58
CA GLN A 258 15.43 -11.93 5.75
C GLN A 258 13.91 -11.72 5.63
N ASN A 259 13.38 -10.65 6.24
CA ASN A 259 11.96 -10.33 6.16
C ASN A 259 11.49 -10.02 4.74
N ASP A 260 12.25 -9.20 4.01
CA ASP A 260 11.90 -8.84 2.65
C ASP A 260 12.04 -10.05 1.70
N ARG A 261 13.00 -10.96 1.94
CA ARG A 261 13.07 -12.25 1.25
C ARG A 261 11.84 -13.13 1.50
N ARG A 262 11.39 -13.26 2.76
CA ARG A 262 10.16 -14.00 3.09
C ARG A 262 8.92 -13.40 2.40
N LYS A 263 8.83 -12.07 2.34
CA LYS A 263 7.73 -11.38 1.63
C LYS A 263 7.74 -11.68 0.13
N LEU A 264 8.92 -11.63 -0.50
CA LEU A 264 9.07 -11.94 -1.92
C LEU A 264 8.75 -13.41 -2.22
N GLU A 265 9.13 -14.33 -1.34
CA GLU A 265 8.77 -15.75 -1.43
C GLU A 265 7.24 -15.94 -1.38
N ARG A 266 6.55 -15.26 -0.46
CA ARG A 266 5.08 -15.27 -0.41
C ARG A 266 4.44 -14.68 -1.67
N MET A 267 4.98 -13.58 -2.20
CA MET A 267 4.49 -12.97 -3.44
C MET A 267 4.70 -13.90 -4.65
N THR A 268 5.82 -14.62 -4.69
CA THR A 268 6.10 -15.63 -5.71
C THR A 268 5.14 -16.81 -5.61
N ALA A 269 4.91 -17.32 -4.40
CA ALA A 269 3.93 -18.38 -4.14
C ALA A 269 2.52 -17.94 -4.57
N TYR A 270 2.12 -16.69 -4.28
CA TYR A 270 0.85 -16.13 -4.76
C TYR A 270 0.74 -16.18 -6.28
N ALA A 271 1.81 -15.84 -7.01
CA ALA A 271 1.80 -15.81 -8.46
C ALA A 271 1.70 -17.21 -9.09
N GLN A 272 2.32 -18.20 -8.46
CA GLN A 272 2.40 -19.58 -8.96
C GLN A 272 1.23 -20.48 -8.49
N SER A 273 0.55 -20.07 -7.41
CA SER A 273 -0.53 -20.86 -6.80
C SER A 273 -1.80 -20.95 -7.68
N ALA A 274 -2.49 -22.09 -7.57
CA ALA A 274 -3.83 -22.33 -8.09
C ALA A 274 -4.95 -21.95 -7.09
N GLN A 275 -4.60 -21.51 -5.87
CA GLN A 275 -5.55 -21.02 -4.87
C GLN A 275 -6.31 -19.80 -5.41
N CYS A 276 -7.56 -19.59 -4.99
CA CYS A 276 -8.27 -18.35 -5.25
C CYS A 276 -7.41 -17.13 -4.86
N ARG A 277 -7.24 -16.18 -5.78
CA ARG A 277 -6.40 -14.99 -5.57
C ARG A 277 -6.84 -14.18 -4.36
N TRP A 278 -8.16 -13.98 -4.23
CA TRP A 278 -8.71 -13.27 -3.08
C TRP A 278 -8.51 -14.05 -1.77
N ARG A 279 -8.67 -15.38 -1.78
CA ARG A 279 -8.40 -16.21 -0.59
C ARG A 279 -6.94 -16.07 -0.15
N ALA A 280 -5.99 -16.14 -1.07
CA ALA A 280 -4.58 -15.95 -0.78
C ALA A 280 -4.26 -14.57 -0.18
N ILE A 281 -4.88 -13.49 -0.69
CA ILE A 281 -4.74 -12.14 -0.13
C ILE A 281 -5.36 -12.06 1.27
N LEU A 282 -6.55 -12.62 1.46
CA LEU A 282 -7.25 -12.61 2.74
C LEU A 282 -6.48 -13.39 3.82
N ASP A 283 -5.95 -14.57 3.47
CA ASP A 283 -5.07 -15.37 4.33
C ASP A 283 -3.84 -14.58 4.75
N TYR A 284 -3.21 -13.88 3.81
CA TYR A 284 -2.04 -13.04 4.08
C TYR A 284 -2.32 -11.97 5.15
N PHE A 285 -3.50 -11.35 5.10
CA PHE A 285 -3.92 -10.32 6.05
C PHE A 285 -4.66 -10.89 7.28
N ALA A 286 -4.71 -12.22 7.42
CA ALA A 286 -5.45 -12.91 8.48
C ALA A 286 -6.94 -12.48 8.57
N VAL A 287 -7.57 -12.27 7.41
CA VAL A 287 -8.99 -11.92 7.32
C VAL A 287 -9.79 -13.18 6.98
N THR A 288 -10.78 -13.49 7.82
CA THR A 288 -11.68 -14.61 7.57
C THR A 288 -12.74 -14.24 6.53
N ALA A 289 -13.04 -15.18 5.65
CA ALA A 289 -14.14 -15.11 4.71
C ALA A 289 -14.94 -16.41 4.77
N PRO A 290 -16.28 -16.37 4.54
CA PRO A 290 -17.15 -17.54 4.59
C PRO A 290 -17.05 -18.40 3.32
N TRP A 291 -16.03 -18.18 2.49
CA TRP A 291 -15.81 -18.88 1.23
C TRP A 291 -14.32 -19.10 0.99
N ASP A 292 -14.03 -20.18 0.27
CA ASP A 292 -12.67 -20.53 -0.16
C ASP A 292 -12.35 -20.02 -1.57
N ARG A 293 -13.39 -19.75 -2.37
CA ARG A 293 -13.28 -19.30 -3.75
C ARG A 293 -14.19 -18.10 -3.97
N CYS A 294 -13.62 -17.01 -4.47
CA CYS A 294 -14.37 -15.78 -4.74
C CYS A 294 -15.19 -15.83 -6.03
N GLY A 295 -15.06 -16.86 -6.87
CA GLY A 295 -15.78 -17.03 -8.14
C GLY A 295 -15.42 -16.07 -9.28
N HIS A 296 -14.53 -15.10 -9.05
CA HIS A 296 -14.28 -14.03 -10.03
C HIS A 296 -12.82 -13.65 -10.29
N CYS A 297 -11.88 -14.32 -9.63
CA CYS A 297 -10.47 -14.26 -10.02
C CYS A 297 -10.16 -15.28 -11.14
N ASP A 298 -9.02 -15.12 -11.81
CA ASP A 298 -8.55 -16.03 -12.87
C ASP A 298 -8.60 -17.52 -12.47
N ASN A 299 -8.13 -17.87 -11.26
CA ASN A 299 -8.13 -19.24 -10.77
C ASN A 299 -9.54 -19.78 -10.48
N CYS A 300 -10.47 -18.92 -10.08
CA CYS A 300 -11.88 -19.32 -9.89
C CYS A 300 -12.60 -19.48 -11.23
N ALA A 301 -12.30 -18.60 -12.20
CA ALA A 301 -12.85 -18.66 -13.55
C ALA A 301 -12.41 -19.96 -14.26
N ARG A 302 -11.12 -20.33 -14.17
CA ARG A 302 -10.62 -21.60 -14.72
C ARG A 302 -11.24 -22.84 -14.11
N ALA A 303 -11.61 -22.77 -12.82
CA ALA A 303 -12.22 -23.88 -12.10
C ALA A 303 -13.74 -23.97 -12.29
N GLY A 304 -14.37 -23.07 -13.05
CA GLY A 304 -15.83 -23.04 -13.23
C GLY A 304 -16.60 -22.71 -11.94
N THR A 305 -15.96 -22.09 -10.95
CA THR A 305 -16.63 -21.78 -9.67
C THR A 305 -17.60 -20.61 -9.79
N ALA A 306 -18.84 -20.79 -9.34
CA ALA A 306 -19.82 -19.71 -9.22
C ALA A 306 -19.38 -18.64 -8.18
N GLU A 307 -19.82 -17.40 -8.39
CA GLU A 307 -19.55 -16.28 -7.47
C GLU A 307 -20.34 -16.47 -6.16
N PRO A 308 -19.67 -16.63 -4.99
CA PRO A 308 -20.36 -16.75 -3.72
C PRO A 308 -20.98 -15.39 -3.32
N PRO A 309 -21.84 -15.36 -2.29
CA PRO A 309 -22.29 -14.11 -1.70
C PRO A 309 -21.09 -13.22 -1.35
N VAL A 310 -21.14 -11.95 -1.77
CA VAL A 310 -20.12 -10.94 -1.49
C VAL A 310 -19.78 -10.96 0.00
N LEU A 311 -18.48 -11.03 0.34
CA LEU A 311 -18.04 -10.84 1.72
C LEU A 311 -18.48 -9.43 2.15
N LYS A 312 -19.58 -9.36 2.89
CA LYS A 312 -19.99 -8.15 3.59
C LYS A 312 -19.02 -7.98 4.76
N LEU A 313 -17.86 -7.41 4.48
CA LEU A 313 -17.07 -6.76 5.53
C LEU A 313 -18.03 -5.83 6.24
N ARG A 314 -18.02 -5.81 7.59
CA ARG A 314 -18.83 -4.88 8.36
C ARG A 314 -18.70 -3.51 7.69
N PRO A 315 -19.76 -3.01 7.03
CA PRO A 315 -19.74 -1.62 6.62
C PRO A 315 -19.48 -0.83 7.90
N ALA A 316 -18.70 0.25 7.87
CA ALA A 316 -18.96 1.22 8.93
C ALA A 316 -20.45 1.55 8.79
N SER A 317 -21.16 1.47 9.90
CA SER A 317 -22.61 1.51 9.88
C SER A 317 -23.04 2.72 9.04
N LYS A 318 -23.88 2.51 8.01
CA LYS A 318 -24.52 3.64 7.36
C LYS A 318 -25.15 4.44 8.50
N PRO A 319 -24.86 5.73 8.65
CA PRO A 319 -25.48 6.51 9.71
C PRO A 319 -26.99 6.34 9.59
N SER A 320 -27.65 5.83 10.64
CA SER A 320 -29.12 5.81 10.73
C SER A 320 -29.69 7.19 11.01
N LEU A 321 -28.86 8.23 10.82
CA LEU A 321 -29.11 9.61 11.16
C LEU A 321 -29.31 10.40 9.87
N HIS A 322 -30.28 11.30 9.87
CA HIS A 322 -30.70 12.10 8.73
C HIS A 322 -30.49 13.59 9.06
N PRO A 323 -30.30 14.46 8.06
CA PRO A 323 -30.31 15.91 8.27
C PRO A 323 -31.52 16.34 9.12
N GLY A 324 -31.26 17.09 10.20
CA GLY A 324 -32.24 17.53 11.18
C GLY A 324 -32.26 16.74 12.49
N ASP A 325 -31.73 15.51 12.52
CA ASP A 325 -31.72 14.66 13.71
C ASP A 325 -30.91 15.29 14.85
N ALA A 326 -31.50 15.30 16.05
CA ALA A 326 -30.81 15.72 17.27
C ALA A 326 -29.85 14.61 17.73
N VAL A 327 -28.62 14.98 18.04
CA VAL A 327 -27.55 14.04 18.38
C VAL A 327 -26.76 14.52 19.58
N LYS A 328 -26.20 13.56 20.35
CA LYS A 328 -25.34 13.82 21.50
C LYS A 328 -23.95 13.24 21.28
N LEU A 329 -22.96 14.11 21.46
CA LEU A 329 -21.54 13.82 21.31
C LEU A 329 -20.82 13.98 22.64
N ARG A 330 -20.07 12.95 23.05
CA ARG A 330 -19.45 12.87 24.39
C ARG A 330 -18.57 14.07 24.76
N ARG A 331 -17.93 14.71 23.77
CA ARG A 331 -17.01 15.85 23.98
C ARG A 331 -17.63 17.21 23.65
N PHE A 332 -18.65 17.25 22.80
CA PHE A 332 -19.17 18.50 22.22
C PHE A 332 -20.61 18.80 22.63
N GLY A 333 -21.23 17.93 23.44
CA GLY A 333 -22.61 18.11 23.86
C GLY A 333 -23.59 17.78 22.75
N GLU A 334 -24.68 18.52 22.71
CA GLU A 334 -25.81 18.26 21.81
C GLU A 334 -25.70 19.11 20.55
N GLY A 335 -26.10 18.55 19.42
CA GLY A 335 -26.08 19.20 18.12
C GLY A 335 -27.13 18.61 17.19
N ARG A 336 -27.21 19.15 15.98
CA ARG A 336 -28.11 18.65 14.93
C ARG A 336 -27.32 18.21 13.71
N VAL A 337 -27.74 17.11 13.10
CA VAL A 337 -27.14 16.65 11.85
C VAL A 337 -27.45 17.66 10.75
N HIS A 338 -26.41 18.22 10.13
CA HIS A 338 -26.53 19.13 9.00
C HIS A 338 -26.54 18.35 7.68
N ALA A 339 -25.61 17.41 7.51
CA ALA A 339 -25.46 16.61 6.31
C ALA A 339 -24.85 15.23 6.60
N THR A 340 -25.10 14.27 5.72
CA THR A 340 -24.50 12.93 5.77
C THR A 340 -23.81 12.59 4.46
N HIS A 341 -22.52 12.25 4.53
CA HIS A 341 -21.69 11.87 3.38
C HIS A 341 -21.00 10.53 3.65
N GLY A 342 -21.60 9.44 3.14
CA GLY A 342 -21.10 8.09 3.39
C GLY A 342 -21.11 7.75 4.89
N GLU A 343 -19.93 7.61 5.49
CA GLU A 343 -19.75 7.29 6.91
C GLU A 343 -19.57 8.53 7.80
N ARG A 344 -19.53 9.73 7.19
CA ARG A 344 -19.34 10.99 7.91
C ARG A 344 -20.66 11.72 8.09
N ILE A 345 -20.89 12.18 9.31
CA ILE A 345 -22.02 13.03 9.70
C ILE A 345 -21.44 14.40 10.02
N GLU A 346 -21.93 15.43 9.34
CA GLU A 346 -21.71 16.81 9.72
C GLU A 346 -22.76 17.20 10.77
N VAL A 347 -22.30 17.69 11.92
CA VAL A 347 -23.14 18.12 13.03
C VAL A 347 -22.89 19.60 13.28
N GLU A 348 -23.98 20.35 13.33
CA GLU A 348 -24.04 21.77 13.68
C GLU A 348 -24.40 21.90 15.17
N PHE A 349 -23.62 22.70 15.89
CA PHE A 349 -23.78 22.92 17.33
C PHE A 349 -24.46 24.27 17.61
N PRO A 350 -25.00 24.49 18.82
CA PRO A 350 -25.65 25.75 19.20
C PRO A 350 -24.76 27.01 19.06
N ASP A 351 -23.45 26.83 19.08
CA ASP A 351 -22.46 27.90 18.86
C ASP A 351 -22.26 28.26 17.36
N GLY A 352 -23.03 27.65 16.46
CA GLY A 352 -22.94 27.84 15.01
C GLY A 352 -21.77 27.08 14.37
N SER A 353 -20.96 26.35 15.15
CA SER A 353 -19.85 25.57 14.60
C SER A 353 -20.36 24.29 13.93
N ARG A 354 -19.75 23.94 12.79
CA ARG A 354 -20.00 22.68 12.08
C ARG A 354 -18.78 21.77 12.18
N ARG A 355 -18.99 20.49 12.48
CA ARG A 355 -17.91 19.51 12.60
C ARG A 355 -18.32 18.17 12.02
N HIS A 356 -17.34 17.46 11.45
CA HIS A 356 -17.56 16.11 10.90
C HIS A 356 -17.20 15.03 11.91
N PHE A 357 -18.07 14.04 12.03
CA PHE A 357 -17.91 12.86 12.90
C PHE A 357 -18.14 11.59 12.10
N LEU A 358 -17.56 10.48 12.56
CA LEU A 358 -17.93 9.16 12.06
C LEU A 358 -19.26 8.74 12.67
N SER A 359 -20.13 8.11 11.87
CA SER A 359 -21.48 7.67 12.26
C SER A 359 -21.53 6.93 13.60
N ASP A 360 -20.59 6.00 13.81
CA ASP A 360 -20.47 5.18 15.03
C ASP A 360 -20.27 5.99 16.34
N TYR A 361 -19.89 7.27 16.25
CA TYR A 361 -19.60 8.12 17.41
C TYR A 361 -20.68 9.18 17.66
N VAL A 362 -21.68 9.26 16.78
CA VAL A 362 -22.80 10.18 16.91
C VAL A 362 -23.99 9.38 17.42
N ARG A 363 -24.44 9.66 18.64
CA ARG A 363 -25.62 8.98 19.19
C ARG A 363 -26.85 9.83 18.93
N PRO A 364 -27.96 9.27 18.41
CA PRO A 364 -29.22 9.98 18.39
C PRO A 364 -29.59 10.37 19.83
N LEU A 365 -30.01 11.62 19.99
CA LEU A 365 -30.67 12.08 21.20
C LEU A 365 -32.07 11.44 21.16
N ARG A 366 -32.22 10.24 21.74
CA ARG A 366 -33.56 9.64 21.90
C ARG A 366 -34.38 10.62 22.74
N ARG A 367 -35.59 10.95 22.27
CA ARG A 367 -36.60 11.66 23.07
C ARG A 367 -36.96 10.86 24.30
#